data_AF-A0A2N2J4C8-F1
#
_entry.id   AF-A0A2N2J4C8-F1
#
_cell.length_a   1.000
_cell.length_b   1.000
_cell.length_c   1.000
_cell.angle_alpha   90.00
_cell.angle_beta   90.00
_cell.angle_gamma   90.00
#
_symmetry.space_group_name_H-M   'P 1'
#
loop_
_entity.id
_entity.type
_entity.pdbx_description
1 polymer ?
#
loop_
_entity_poly.entity_id
_entity_poly.type
_entity_poly.pdbx_seq_one_letter_code
_entity_poly.pdbx_strand_id
1 'polypeptide(L)'
;MIKNSILKSVIIFLVLAMFWGCASMPHPEEMKAQTANYQLPKLPEEGKAIVYVVRPSTYAQSVSLHVYIDNKEPKSEVGSTMGGQYICFNITPGAHMILSKGENWAETNVSAKAGDIIFVQQETSMPILREVRNKLLNLQDYEGKYYVKIISQGRTISSNQTNISKTPVVPSSTSTASAIPSANQDILGISVGPTSGVRGVIVKTVVPGSPCAEVLEPGDTIFAVTPVGQAGSKVNMSNFQEEVSKLQPGMTVKLLLDLKTIREVSCVIPTKLSHTPMSVAQSAKADTFIGTVTGGNFAKGFGFSNINIKLEVTDDNGFKNIFFVRSDSKVFDAGGNQMEYTKAHGIKGRKISIEYFTITDATGGDPSRSDFTFEIGQKGARVLRLLE
;
A
#
# COMPACT_ATOMS: atom_id res chain seq x y z
N MET A 1 14.01 34.00 57.81
CA MET A 1 12.73 33.28 57.64
C MET A 1 12.22 33.27 56.18
N ILE A 2 13.10 33.40 55.19
CA ILE A 2 12.78 33.22 53.77
C ILE A 2 13.48 31.93 53.33
N LYS A 3 12.84 30.77 53.41
CA LYS A 3 13.42 29.54 52.81
C LYS A 3 12.40 28.44 52.51
N ASN A 4 11.29 28.36 53.24
CA ASN A 4 10.28 27.32 52.99
C ASN A 4 9.12 27.75 52.08
N SER A 5 8.85 29.05 51.93
CA SER A 5 7.76 29.53 51.06
C SER A 5 8.16 29.49 49.57
N ILE A 6 9.38 29.92 49.25
CA ILE A 6 9.91 29.91 47.87
C ILE A 6 10.06 28.47 47.35
N LEU A 7 10.55 27.55 48.18
CA LEU A 7 10.71 26.14 47.80
C LEU A 7 9.35 25.47 47.50
N LYS A 8 8.31 25.78 48.28
CA LYS A 8 6.95 25.27 48.05
C LYS A 8 6.35 25.83 46.75
N SER A 9 6.55 27.11 46.46
CA SER A 9 6.07 27.71 45.20
C SER A 9 6.78 27.13 43.97
N VAL A 10 8.07 26.83 44.05
CA VAL A 10 8.82 26.19 42.95
C VAL A 10 8.32 24.76 42.69
N ILE A 11 8.03 24.00 43.74
CA ILE A 11 7.49 22.63 43.60
C ILE A 11 6.09 22.65 42.99
N ILE A 12 5.21 23.58 43.42
CA ILE A 12 3.86 23.71 42.85
C ILE A 12 3.93 24.09 41.36
N PHE A 13 4.85 24.98 40.98
CA PHE A 13 5.05 25.37 39.58
C PHE A 13 5.59 24.21 38.73
N LEU A 14 6.51 23.40 39.28
CA LEU A 14 7.05 22.21 38.63
C LEU A 14 5.98 21.12 38.41
N VAL A 15 5.09 20.92 39.40
CA VAL A 15 3.99 19.94 39.29
C VAL A 15 2.92 20.43 38.30
N LEU A 16 2.60 21.73 38.25
CA LEU A 16 1.69 22.27 37.23
C LEU A 16 2.27 22.16 35.80
N ALA A 17 3.58 22.33 35.64
CA ALA A 17 4.26 22.18 34.35
C ALA A 17 4.22 20.73 33.82
N MET A 18 4.09 19.73 34.70
CA MET A 18 3.97 18.32 34.31
C MET A 18 2.58 17.94 33.75
N PHE A 19 1.56 18.79 33.91
CA PHE A 19 0.23 18.57 33.31
C PHE A 19 0.06 19.21 31.92
N TRP A 20 1.09 19.87 31.39
CA TRP A 20 1.06 20.43 30.04
C TRP A 20 1.62 19.44 29.02
N GLY A 21 0.73 18.64 28.42
CA GLY A 21 0.91 18.23 27.01
C GLY A 21 1.29 16.77 26.74
N CYS A 22 0.30 15.89 26.73
CA CYS A 22 0.15 14.99 25.59
C CYS A 22 -1.05 15.52 24.81
N ALA A 23 -0.81 16.31 23.76
CA ALA A 23 -1.87 16.65 22.81
C ALA A 23 -2.29 15.34 22.13
N SER A 24 -3.34 14.71 22.65
CA SER A 24 -3.96 13.58 21.98
C SER A 24 -4.48 14.05 20.63
N MET A 25 -4.30 13.24 19.61
CA MET A 25 -4.84 13.52 18.28
C MET A 25 -6.36 13.73 18.40
N PRO A 26 -6.92 14.82 17.85
CA PRO A 26 -8.36 15.07 17.88
C PRO A 26 -9.13 13.97 17.16
N HIS A 27 -10.39 13.79 17.50
CA HIS A 27 -11.22 12.78 16.85
C HIS A 27 -11.48 13.17 15.38
N PRO A 28 -11.64 12.22 14.44
CA PRO A 28 -11.89 12.53 13.02
C PRO A 28 -13.05 13.49 12.76
N GLU A 29 -14.12 13.44 13.57
CA GLU A 29 -15.25 14.36 13.46
C GLU A 29 -14.87 15.82 13.76
N GLU A 30 -14.01 16.03 14.76
CA GLU A 30 -13.50 17.36 15.12
C GLU A 30 -12.59 17.91 14.01
N MET A 31 -11.72 17.05 13.43
CA MET A 31 -10.89 17.45 12.30
C MET A 31 -11.73 17.87 11.09
N LYS A 32 -12.79 17.12 10.78
CA LYS A 32 -13.74 17.46 9.70
C LYS A 32 -14.45 18.80 9.98
N ALA A 33 -14.95 19.00 11.20
CA ALA A 33 -15.60 20.25 11.59
C ALA A 33 -14.64 21.44 11.47
N GLN A 34 -13.39 21.29 11.90
CA GLN A 34 -12.39 22.34 11.84
C GLN A 34 -11.89 22.65 10.43
N THR A 35 -12.02 21.71 9.49
CA THR A 35 -11.54 21.86 8.11
C THR A 35 -12.65 22.17 7.11
N ALA A 36 -13.92 22.12 7.51
CA ALA A 36 -15.07 22.33 6.62
C ALA A 36 -15.00 23.64 5.82
N ASN A 37 -14.54 24.72 6.43
CA ASN A 37 -14.40 26.04 5.81
C ASN A 37 -12.94 26.44 5.52
N TYR A 38 -11.99 25.52 5.72
CA TYR A 38 -10.59 25.81 5.52
C TYR A 38 -10.19 25.56 4.07
N GLN A 39 -9.68 26.61 3.41
CA GLN A 39 -9.08 26.50 2.09
C GLN A 39 -7.58 26.32 2.22
N LEU A 40 -7.03 25.39 1.43
CA LEU A 40 -5.60 25.15 1.42
C LEU A 40 -4.85 26.37 0.87
N PRO A 41 -3.62 26.64 1.36
CA PRO A 41 -2.82 27.78 0.92
C PRO A 41 -2.50 27.77 -0.57
N LYS A 42 -2.38 26.58 -1.17
CA LYS A 42 -2.09 26.40 -2.59
C LYS A 42 -2.99 25.33 -3.21
N LEU A 43 -3.58 25.64 -4.34
CA LEU A 43 -4.35 24.68 -5.14
C LEU A 43 -3.46 24.10 -6.26
N PRO A 44 -3.81 22.92 -6.81
CA PRO A 44 -3.10 22.36 -7.93
C PRO A 44 -3.12 23.31 -9.13
N GLU A 45 -1.97 23.40 -9.81
CA GLU A 45 -1.88 24.08 -11.10
C GLU A 45 -2.71 23.32 -12.16
N GLU A 46 -3.13 24.03 -13.20
CA GLU A 46 -3.92 23.43 -14.29
C GLU A 46 -3.20 22.22 -14.91
N GLY A 47 -3.91 21.09 -15.01
CA GLY A 47 -3.37 19.84 -15.54
C GLY A 47 -2.41 19.08 -14.61
N LYS A 48 -2.15 19.57 -13.39
CA LYS A 48 -1.26 18.93 -12.40
C LYS A 48 -2.02 18.49 -11.14
N ALA A 49 -1.38 17.67 -10.33
CA ALA A 49 -1.78 17.42 -8.96
C ALA A 49 -0.87 18.22 -8.00
N ILE A 50 -1.29 18.40 -6.76
CA ILE A 50 -0.45 18.98 -5.70
C ILE A 50 -0.26 17.98 -4.56
N VAL A 51 0.97 17.88 -4.08
CA VAL A 51 1.32 17.07 -2.91
C VAL A 51 1.65 17.99 -1.75
N TYR A 52 1.02 17.74 -0.61
CA TYR A 52 1.33 18.31 0.68
C TYR A 52 2.07 17.31 1.54
N VAL A 53 3.32 17.61 1.89
CA VAL A 53 4.08 16.81 2.85
C VAL A 53 4.04 17.51 4.19
N VAL A 54 3.45 16.86 5.20
CA VAL A 54 3.20 17.42 6.53
C VAL A 54 4.03 16.71 7.59
N ARG A 55 4.64 17.47 8.50
CA ARG A 55 5.33 16.95 9.69
C ARG A 55 4.71 17.57 10.95
N PRO A 56 3.57 17.05 11.43
CA PRO A 56 2.87 17.63 12.55
C PRO A 56 3.64 17.52 13.87
N SER A 57 4.48 16.48 14.01
CA SER A 57 5.30 16.29 15.20
C SER A 57 6.36 17.39 15.33
N THR A 58 6.38 18.04 16.49
CA THR A 58 7.47 18.94 16.91
C THR A 58 8.70 18.18 17.41
N TYR A 59 8.65 16.83 17.40
CA TYR A 59 9.78 16.01 17.78
C TYR A 59 10.96 16.18 16.81
N ALA A 60 12.15 16.41 17.38
CA ALA A 60 13.36 16.80 16.65
C ALA A 60 13.14 18.03 15.74
N GLN A 61 12.49 19.07 16.27
CA GLN A 61 12.10 20.26 15.52
C GLN A 61 13.25 20.89 14.73
N SER A 62 14.47 20.91 15.28
CA SER A 62 15.63 21.52 14.64
C SER A 62 16.24 20.72 13.48
N VAL A 63 15.78 19.50 13.22
CA VAL A 63 16.31 18.64 12.15
C VAL A 63 15.45 18.82 10.90
N SER A 64 16.08 19.22 9.79
CA SER A 64 15.42 19.31 8.49
C SER A 64 15.38 17.95 7.80
N LEU A 65 14.20 17.54 7.32
CA LEU A 65 14.03 16.34 6.50
C LEU A 65 13.75 16.76 5.06
N HIS A 66 14.66 16.40 4.16
CA HIS A 66 14.54 16.71 2.74
C HIS A 66 13.53 15.79 2.07
N VAL A 67 12.87 16.29 1.04
CA VAL A 67 11.83 15.59 0.28
C VAL A 67 12.20 15.61 -1.20
N TYR A 68 12.07 14.44 -1.84
CA TYR A 68 12.43 14.21 -3.23
C TYR A 68 11.28 13.54 -3.98
N ILE A 69 11.28 13.69 -5.31
CA ILE A 69 10.31 13.04 -6.20
C ILE A 69 11.04 12.07 -7.14
N ASP A 70 10.48 10.86 -7.26
CA ASP A 70 10.84 9.77 -8.17
C ASP A 70 12.24 9.15 -7.98
N ASN A 71 13.24 9.92 -7.56
CA ASN A 71 14.60 9.43 -7.35
C ASN A 71 15.35 10.23 -6.27
N LYS A 72 16.57 9.77 -5.94
CA LYS A 72 17.41 10.28 -4.84
C LYS A 72 18.43 11.34 -5.31
N GLU A 73 18.31 11.84 -6.53
CA GLU A 73 19.25 12.84 -7.06
C GLU A 73 18.95 14.23 -6.47
N PRO A 74 19.97 15.08 -6.25
CA PRO A 74 19.78 16.42 -5.69
C PRO A 74 18.82 17.31 -6.49
N LYS A 75 18.76 17.14 -7.82
CA LYS A 75 17.84 17.88 -8.70
C LYS A 75 16.37 17.54 -8.49
N SER A 76 16.10 16.39 -7.87
CA SER A 76 14.76 15.88 -7.60
C SER A 76 14.25 16.32 -6.23
N GLU A 77 15.07 17.05 -5.46
CA GLU A 77 14.67 17.64 -4.19
C GLU A 77 13.67 18.77 -4.43
N VAL A 78 12.56 18.73 -3.71
CA VAL A 78 11.47 19.72 -3.82
C VAL A 78 11.32 20.58 -2.57
N GLY A 79 12.01 20.23 -1.49
CA GLY A 79 12.01 21.03 -0.27
C GLY A 79 12.43 20.25 0.96
N SER A 80 12.28 20.90 2.12
CA SER A 80 12.54 20.30 3.41
C SER A 80 11.56 20.79 4.49
N THR A 81 11.30 19.92 5.45
CA THR A 81 10.42 20.18 6.60
C THR A 81 11.19 20.09 7.92
N MET A 82 10.94 21.04 8.81
CA MET A 82 11.27 20.95 10.23
C MET A 82 10.06 20.46 11.04
N GLY A 83 10.22 20.24 12.35
CA GLY A 83 9.09 19.81 13.18
C GLY A 83 7.98 20.88 13.26
N GLY A 84 6.73 20.49 13.05
CA GLY A 84 5.61 21.43 12.96
C GLY A 84 5.59 22.23 11.66
N GLN A 85 6.03 21.63 10.55
CA GLN A 85 6.03 22.26 9.23
C GLN A 85 5.39 21.40 8.13
N TYR A 86 4.91 22.04 7.07
CA TYR A 86 4.52 21.41 5.82
C TYR A 86 5.23 22.04 4.61
N ILE A 87 5.40 21.28 3.53
CA ILE A 87 5.74 21.82 2.21
C ILE A 87 4.69 21.38 1.18
N CYS A 88 4.58 22.11 0.08
CA CYS A 88 3.72 21.71 -1.03
C CYS A 88 4.38 21.93 -2.38
N PHE A 89 4.14 21.03 -3.32
CA PHE A 89 4.70 21.08 -4.67
C PHE A 89 3.77 20.38 -5.67
N ASN A 90 3.84 20.81 -6.94
CA ASN A 90 3.02 20.26 -8.00
C ASN A 90 3.72 19.07 -8.67
N ILE A 91 2.93 18.06 -9.04
CA ILE A 91 3.39 16.86 -9.76
C ILE A 91 2.52 16.62 -10.99
N THR A 92 3.10 15.96 -11.99
CA THR A 92 2.35 15.52 -13.16
C THR A 92 1.35 14.42 -12.78
N PRO A 93 0.26 14.22 -13.55
CA PRO A 93 -0.57 13.04 -13.41
C PRO A 93 0.21 11.76 -13.71
N GLY A 94 0.04 10.72 -12.91
CA GLY A 94 0.77 9.46 -13.05
C GLY A 94 1.14 8.82 -11.70
N ALA A 95 1.91 7.73 -11.77
CA ALA A 95 2.50 7.12 -10.60
C ALA A 95 3.80 7.84 -10.25
N HIS A 96 3.91 8.31 -9.01
CA HIS A 96 5.08 8.99 -8.49
C HIS A 96 5.54 8.36 -7.18
N MET A 97 6.84 8.41 -6.93
CA MET A 97 7.41 7.99 -5.65
C MET A 97 7.86 9.22 -4.87
N ILE A 98 7.29 9.44 -3.69
CA ILE A 98 7.73 10.50 -2.79
C ILE A 98 8.76 9.90 -1.85
N LEU A 99 9.94 10.51 -1.80
CA LEU A 99 11.02 10.10 -0.90
C LEU A 99 11.29 11.18 0.12
N SER A 100 11.73 10.78 1.30
CA SER A 100 12.24 11.70 2.29
C SER A 100 13.48 11.17 2.98
N LYS A 101 14.44 12.06 3.18
CA LYS A 101 15.77 11.74 3.71
C LYS A 101 15.91 12.19 5.16
N GLY A 102 16.05 11.22 6.06
CA GLY A 102 16.65 11.34 7.39
C GLY A 102 17.88 10.43 7.51
N GLU A 103 18.05 9.73 8.63
CA GLU A 103 19.03 8.63 8.73
C GLU A 103 18.71 7.56 7.66
N ASN A 104 17.43 7.21 7.52
CA ASN A 104 16.92 6.34 6.47
C ASN A 104 16.37 7.12 5.27
N TRP A 105 16.13 6.39 4.19
CA TRP A 105 15.24 6.83 3.12
C TRP A 105 13.85 6.29 3.42
N ALA A 106 12.88 7.19 3.58
CA ALA A 106 11.47 6.85 3.65
C ALA A 106 10.84 7.06 2.27
N GLU A 107 9.98 6.14 1.85
CA GLU A 107 9.43 6.09 0.50
C GLU A 107 7.92 5.82 0.61
N THR A 108 7.11 6.50 -0.21
CA THR A 108 5.69 6.18 -0.41
C THR A 108 5.34 6.38 -1.88
N ASN A 109 4.45 5.54 -2.40
CA ASN A 109 3.94 5.68 -3.76
C ASN A 109 2.62 6.44 -3.73
N VAL A 110 2.45 7.33 -4.71
CA VAL A 110 1.23 8.09 -4.92
C VAL A 110 0.79 7.96 -6.38
N SER A 111 -0.52 7.82 -6.61
CA SER A 111 -1.10 7.86 -7.94
C SER A 111 -1.88 9.15 -8.07
N ALA A 112 -1.42 10.03 -8.94
CA ALA A 112 -1.93 11.39 -9.09
C ALA A 112 -2.76 11.52 -10.37
N LYS A 113 -3.92 12.17 -10.27
CA LYS A 113 -4.71 12.65 -11.40
C LYS A 113 -4.68 14.17 -11.45
N ALA A 114 -4.96 14.75 -12.60
CA ALA A 114 -5.05 16.20 -12.73
C ALA A 114 -6.11 16.77 -11.78
N GLY A 115 -5.76 17.78 -10.99
CA GLY A 115 -6.62 18.37 -9.97
C GLY A 115 -6.58 17.68 -8.60
N ASP A 116 -5.85 16.56 -8.46
CA ASP A 116 -5.76 15.86 -7.17
C ASP A 116 -4.96 16.66 -6.14
N ILE A 117 -5.35 16.49 -4.88
CA ILE A 117 -4.68 17.03 -3.70
C ILE A 117 -4.29 15.85 -2.82
N ILE A 118 -2.99 15.57 -2.73
CA ILE A 118 -2.47 14.40 -2.05
C ILE A 118 -1.77 14.84 -0.77
N PHE A 119 -2.03 14.16 0.33
CA PHE A 119 -1.42 14.46 1.63
C PHE A 119 -0.53 13.30 2.08
N VAL A 120 0.71 13.62 2.47
CA VAL A 120 1.69 12.66 2.96
C VAL A 120 2.26 13.14 4.29
N GLN A 121 2.16 12.32 5.33
CA GLN A 121 2.75 12.61 6.63
C GLN A 121 4.16 12.06 6.75
N GLN A 122 5.07 12.88 7.26
CA GLN A 122 6.35 12.47 7.81
C GLN A 122 6.20 12.16 9.30
N GLU A 123 6.24 10.88 9.64
CA GLU A 123 6.31 10.41 11.02
C GLU A 123 7.77 10.25 11.40
N THR A 124 8.23 11.00 12.40
CA THR A 124 9.61 10.95 12.87
C THR A 124 9.76 10.05 14.09
N SER A 125 10.88 9.34 14.13
CA SER A 125 11.31 8.57 15.30
C SER A 125 12.80 8.81 15.53
N MET A 126 13.21 8.89 16.79
CA MET A 126 14.63 8.98 17.15
C MET A 126 14.93 7.85 18.13
N PRO A 127 15.70 6.84 17.71
CA PRO A 127 16.25 5.87 18.63
C PRO A 127 17.15 6.60 19.64
N ILE A 128 17.20 6.12 20.89
CA ILE A 128 17.84 6.76 22.07
C ILE A 128 19.29 7.25 21.84
N LEU A 129 19.98 6.78 20.78
CA LEU A 129 21.36 7.13 20.44
C LEU A 129 21.61 7.32 18.92
N ARG A 130 20.58 7.56 18.09
CA ARG A 130 20.74 7.69 16.62
C ARG A 130 20.09 8.94 16.05
N GLU A 131 20.47 9.27 14.82
CA GLU A 131 19.89 10.34 14.02
C GLU A 131 18.37 10.12 13.77
N VAL A 132 17.68 11.17 13.32
CA VAL A 132 16.23 11.14 13.10
C VAL A 132 15.89 10.24 11.92
N ARG A 133 15.08 9.22 12.18
CA ARG A 133 14.45 8.38 11.17
C ARG A 133 13.07 8.90 10.86
N ASN A 134 12.59 8.61 9.65
CA ASN A 134 11.24 8.95 9.25
C ASN A 134 10.53 7.82 8.51
N LYS A 135 9.21 7.93 8.47
CA LYS A 135 8.30 7.12 7.67
C LYS A 135 7.35 8.06 6.94
N LEU A 136 6.96 7.69 5.71
CA LEU A 136 5.95 8.40 4.94
C LEU A 136 4.63 7.63 4.99
N LEU A 137 3.53 8.33 5.26
CA LEU A 137 2.18 7.78 5.32
C LEU A 137 1.24 8.62 4.47
N ASN A 138 0.44 7.99 3.61
CA ASN A 138 -0.60 8.71 2.87
C ASN A 138 -1.76 9.02 3.84
N LEU A 139 -2.24 10.25 3.82
CA LEU A 139 -3.31 10.73 4.69
C LEU A 139 -4.64 10.85 3.95
N GLN A 140 -5.72 10.84 4.72
CA GLN A 140 -7.05 11.23 4.26
C GLN A 140 -7.13 12.76 4.13
N ASP A 141 -7.99 13.24 3.23
CA ASP A 141 -8.15 14.67 2.92
C ASP A 141 -8.38 15.55 4.15
N TYR A 142 -9.27 15.12 5.05
CA TYR A 142 -9.62 15.90 6.25
C TYR A 142 -8.43 16.02 7.21
N GLU A 143 -7.63 14.98 7.33
CA GLU A 143 -6.48 14.92 8.24
C GLU A 143 -5.31 15.75 7.69
N GLY A 144 -5.04 15.61 6.40
CA GLY A 144 -4.05 16.42 5.71
C GLY A 144 -4.38 17.91 5.76
N LYS A 145 -5.62 18.29 5.45
CA LYS A 145 -6.10 19.68 5.58
C LYS A 145 -5.99 20.20 7.00
N TYR A 146 -6.31 19.36 8.00
CA TYR A 146 -6.22 19.74 9.40
C TYR A 146 -4.77 20.05 9.78
N TYR A 147 -3.81 19.21 9.38
CA TYR A 147 -2.41 19.46 9.66
C TYR A 147 -1.88 20.72 8.98
N VAL A 148 -2.20 20.93 7.70
CA VAL A 148 -1.79 22.15 6.98
C VAL A 148 -2.36 23.41 7.65
N LYS A 149 -3.57 23.34 8.23
CA LYS A 149 -4.18 24.44 8.98
C LYS A 149 -3.42 24.81 10.26
N ILE A 150 -2.91 23.81 11.00
CA ILE A 150 -2.35 24.03 12.35
C ILE A 150 -0.81 24.15 12.36
N ILE A 151 -0.13 23.81 11.26
CA ILE A 151 1.34 23.86 11.18
C ILE A 151 1.84 24.89 10.16
N SER A 152 3.11 25.27 10.28
CA SER A 152 3.70 26.35 9.48
C SER A 152 4.28 25.88 8.15
N GLN A 153 4.47 26.76 7.18
CA GLN A 153 5.12 26.39 5.92
C GLN A 153 6.65 26.24 6.12
N GLY A 154 7.21 25.16 5.61
CA GLY A 154 8.64 24.87 5.55
C GLY A 154 9.29 25.38 4.27
N ARG A 155 10.52 24.91 4.00
CA ARG A 155 11.30 25.34 2.83
C ARG A 155 10.86 24.58 1.59
N THR A 156 10.29 25.27 0.61
CA THR A 156 10.02 24.70 -0.71
C THR A 156 11.08 25.20 -1.69
N ILE A 157 11.64 24.31 -2.51
CA ILE A 157 12.49 24.71 -3.62
C ILE A 157 11.55 24.97 -4.79
N SER A 158 11.56 26.18 -5.36
CA SER A 158 10.87 26.46 -6.61
C SER A 158 11.54 25.67 -7.73
N SER A 159 11.20 24.38 -7.86
CA SER A 159 11.52 23.64 -9.06
C SER A 159 10.62 24.22 -10.15
N ASN A 160 11.15 25.17 -10.92
CA ASN A 160 10.85 25.17 -12.35
C ASN A 160 11.22 23.75 -12.78
N GLN A 161 10.23 22.87 -12.88
CA GLN A 161 10.42 21.55 -13.44
C GLN A 161 10.88 21.79 -14.88
N THR A 162 12.20 21.93 -15.07
CA THR A 162 12.83 21.66 -16.34
C THR A 162 12.46 20.24 -16.62
N ASN A 163 11.47 20.11 -17.50
CA ASN A 163 11.08 18.87 -18.12
C ASN A 163 12.36 18.07 -18.38
N ILE A 164 12.55 16.97 -17.66
CA ILE A 164 13.27 15.83 -18.23
C ILE A 164 12.27 15.24 -19.23
N SER A 165 12.07 16.02 -20.30
CA SER A 165 11.26 15.68 -21.44
C SER A 165 11.96 14.51 -22.08
N LYS A 166 11.32 13.34 -22.05
CA LYS A 166 11.59 12.33 -23.07
C LYS A 166 11.39 13.02 -24.41
N THR A 167 12.47 13.16 -25.16
CA THR A 167 12.52 13.84 -26.46
C THR A 167 11.35 13.40 -27.36
N PRO A 168 10.59 14.32 -27.95
CA PRO A 168 9.53 13.98 -28.88
C PRO A 168 10.14 13.58 -30.23
N VAL A 169 9.90 12.35 -30.66
CA VAL A 169 10.17 11.91 -32.04
C VAL A 169 9.00 12.40 -32.90
N VAL A 170 9.33 13.21 -33.91
CA VAL A 170 8.41 13.79 -34.91
C VAL A 170 7.74 12.67 -35.75
N PRO A 171 6.45 12.80 -36.10
CA PRO A 171 5.72 11.79 -36.87
C PRO A 171 5.83 12.04 -38.38
N SER A 172 5.99 10.97 -39.16
CA SER A 172 5.76 10.97 -40.61
C SER A 172 4.80 9.84 -41.03
N SER A 173 3.58 10.28 -41.34
CA SER A 173 2.62 9.79 -42.35
C SER A 173 2.32 8.28 -42.52
N THR A 174 1.07 7.94 -42.16
CA THR A 174 0.05 7.26 -42.96
C THR A 174 0.24 5.79 -43.37
N SER A 175 -0.44 4.87 -42.67
CA SER A 175 -1.48 4.02 -43.30
C SER A 175 -2.31 3.25 -42.26
N THR A 176 -3.62 3.35 -42.48
CA THR A 176 -4.76 2.51 -42.12
C THR A 176 -4.51 1.12 -41.51
N ALA A 177 -5.09 0.90 -40.32
CA ALA A 177 -6.03 -0.18 -39.97
C ALA A 177 -5.75 -0.90 -38.62
N SER A 178 -6.78 -0.82 -37.76
CA SER A 178 -7.24 -1.81 -36.78
C SER A 178 -6.46 -2.09 -35.48
N ALA A 179 -7.07 -1.59 -34.40
CA ALA A 179 -7.19 -2.12 -33.04
C ALA A 179 -5.90 -2.46 -32.26
N ILE A 180 -5.50 -1.52 -31.38
CA ILE A 180 -4.51 -1.71 -30.31
C ILE A 180 -5.16 -2.50 -29.15
N PRO A 181 -4.62 -3.64 -28.69
CA PRO A 181 -5.07 -4.26 -27.45
C PRO A 181 -4.43 -3.61 -26.21
N SER A 182 -5.22 -3.56 -25.14
CA SER A 182 -4.93 -2.96 -23.84
C SER A 182 -3.59 -3.42 -23.21
N ALA A 183 -2.80 -2.44 -22.74
CA ALA A 183 -1.39 -2.54 -22.35
C ALA A 183 -1.13 -3.16 -20.96
N ASN A 184 -1.80 -4.25 -20.59
CA ASN A 184 -1.52 -4.94 -19.31
C ASN A 184 -1.78 -6.45 -19.40
N GLN A 185 -1.26 -7.10 -20.45
CA GLN A 185 -1.39 -8.54 -20.61
C GLN A 185 -0.29 -9.25 -19.82
N ASP A 186 -0.68 -10.11 -18.89
CA ASP A 186 0.20 -10.98 -18.13
C ASP A 186 0.63 -12.18 -19.00
N ILE A 187 1.76 -12.01 -19.68
CA ILE A 187 2.26 -12.96 -20.70
C ILE A 187 2.75 -14.28 -20.07
N LEU A 188 3.20 -14.25 -18.82
CA LEU A 188 3.66 -15.44 -18.10
C LEU A 188 2.53 -16.12 -17.30
N GLY A 189 1.38 -15.45 -17.16
CA GLY A 189 0.24 -15.90 -16.37
C GLY A 189 0.61 -16.08 -14.90
N ILE A 190 1.34 -15.12 -14.34
CA ILE A 190 1.69 -15.06 -12.92
C ILE A 190 1.39 -13.67 -12.36
N SER A 191 0.75 -13.63 -11.20
CA SER A 191 0.70 -12.41 -10.39
C SER A 191 1.89 -12.40 -9.45
N VAL A 192 2.60 -11.28 -9.37
CA VAL A 192 3.74 -11.12 -8.46
C VAL A 192 3.54 -10.00 -7.45
N GLY A 193 4.27 -10.05 -6.34
CA GLY A 193 4.31 -9.01 -5.31
C GLY A 193 5.72 -8.65 -4.87
N PRO A 194 5.90 -7.55 -4.13
CA PRO A 194 7.18 -7.21 -3.54
C PRO A 194 7.54 -8.20 -2.42
N THR A 195 8.84 -8.46 -2.28
CA THR A 195 9.42 -9.22 -1.15
C THR A 195 9.81 -8.27 -0.01
N SER A 196 9.63 -8.72 1.23
CA SER A 196 10.10 -8.02 2.42
C SER A 196 11.59 -8.30 2.70
N GLY A 197 12.48 -7.73 1.87
CA GLY A 197 13.89 -7.53 2.24
C GLY A 197 14.96 -8.04 1.26
N VAL A 198 14.66 -9.00 0.39
CA VAL A 198 15.64 -9.51 -0.61
C VAL A 198 15.20 -9.07 -2.00
N ARG A 199 16.12 -8.51 -2.82
CA ARG A 199 15.81 -8.07 -4.20
C ARG A 199 15.13 -9.21 -4.98
N GLY A 200 13.87 -9.05 -5.36
CA GLY A 200 13.10 -10.05 -6.11
C GLY A 200 11.61 -9.78 -6.05
N VAL A 201 10.82 -10.66 -6.66
CA VAL A 201 9.35 -10.63 -6.60
C VAL A 201 8.82 -11.99 -6.17
N ILE A 202 7.80 -12.00 -5.31
CA ILE A 202 7.14 -13.23 -4.86
C ILE A 202 5.97 -13.55 -5.78
N VAL A 203 5.88 -14.79 -6.26
CA VAL A 203 4.75 -15.30 -7.03
C VAL A 203 3.55 -15.41 -6.09
N LYS A 204 2.51 -14.62 -6.34
CA LYS A 204 1.27 -14.64 -5.57
C LYS A 204 0.29 -15.67 -6.10
N THR A 205 0.13 -15.71 -7.41
CA THR A 205 -0.77 -16.65 -8.09
C THR A 205 -0.15 -17.08 -9.41
N VAL A 206 -0.48 -18.30 -9.83
CA VAL A 206 -0.10 -18.87 -11.12
C VAL A 206 -1.39 -19.31 -11.79
N VAL A 207 -1.66 -18.80 -12.99
CA VAL A 207 -2.87 -19.12 -13.74
C VAL A 207 -2.75 -20.54 -14.30
N PRO A 208 -3.70 -21.46 -14.01
CA PRO A 208 -3.67 -22.81 -14.56
C PRO A 208 -3.60 -22.81 -16.10
N GLY A 209 -2.71 -23.63 -16.66
CA GLY A 209 -2.47 -23.68 -18.10
C GLY A 209 -1.64 -22.52 -18.67
N SER A 210 -1.11 -21.64 -17.81
CA SER A 210 -0.14 -20.63 -18.24
C SER A 210 1.23 -21.22 -18.55
N PRO A 211 2.10 -20.48 -19.26
CA PRO A 211 3.41 -20.97 -19.68
C PRO A 211 4.32 -21.41 -18.54
N CYS A 212 4.13 -20.84 -17.34
CA CYS A 212 4.95 -21.15 -16.18
C CYS A 212 4.16 -21.96 -15.11
N ALA A 213 2.95 -22.46 -15.43
CA ALA A 213 2.08 -23.18 -14.50
C ALA A 213 2.66 -24.50 -13.97
N GLU A 214 3.49 -25.17 -14.77
CA GLU A 214 4.10 -26.45 -14.39
C GLU A 214 5.41 -26.28 -13.61
N VAL A 215 5.98 -25.07 -13.60
CA VAL A 215 7.34 -24.82 -13.08
C VAL A 215 7.39 -23.85 -11.90
N LEU A 216 6.35 -23.03 -11.72
CA LEU A 216 6.23 -22.07 -10.63
C LEU A 216 5.07 -22.43 -9.71
N GLU A 217 5.29 -22.20 -8.41
CA GLU A 217 4.26 -22.33 -7.39
C GLU A 217 4.03 -20.97 -6.67
N PRO A 218 2.80 -20.69 -6.19
CA PRO A 218 2.58 -19.57 -5.29
C PRO A 218 3.51 -19.63 -4.07
N GLY A 219 4.22 -18.54 -3.81
CA GLY A 219 5.26 -18.44 -2.77
C GLY A 219 6.69 -18.47 -3.31
N ASP A 220 6.90 -18.94 -4.53
CA ASP A 220 8.23 -18.89 -5.17
C ASP A 220 8.71 -17.44 -5.28
N THR A 221 10.01 -17.22 -5.05
CA THR A 221 10.63 -15.90 -5.21
C THR A 221 11.52 -15.87 -6.44
N ILE A 222 11.19 -15.00 -7.38
CA ILE A 222 11.94 -14.78 -8.62
C ILE A 222 12.96 -13.67 -8.38
N PHE A 223 14.24 -14.00 -8.57
CA PHE A 223 15.37 -13.08 -8.36
C PHE A 223 15.88 -12.47 -9.66
N ALA A 224 15.77 -13.22 -10.75
CA ALA A 224 16.20 -12.80 -12.08
C ALA A 224 15.36 -13.49 -13.15
N VAL A 225 15.18 -12.78 -14.25
CA VAL A 225 14.54 -13.27 -15.46
C VAL A 225 15.51 -12.99 -16.60
N THR A 226 15.94 -14.04 -17.30
CA THR A 226 16.92 -13.96 -18.38
C THR A 226 16.30 -14.54 -19.65
N PRO A 227 16.05 -13.73 -20.70
CA PRO A 227 15.57 -14.23 -21.97
C PRO A 227 16.67 -15.06 -22.65
N VAL A 228 16.36 -16.28 -23.07
CA VAL A 228 17.32 -17.15 -23.77
C VAL A 228 17.60 -16.56 -25.15
N GLY A 229 18.89 -16.39 -25.49
CA GLY A 229 19.31 -15.83 -26.78
C GLY A 229 19.60 -14.31 -26.75
N GLN A 230 19.36 -13.62 -25.64
CA GLN A 230 19.76 -12.22 -25.44
C GLN A 230 20.82 -12.12 -24.36
N ALA A 231 22.10 -12.12 -24.75
CA ALA A 231 23.20 -11.94 -23.82
C ALA A 231 23.20 -10.54 -23.21
N GLY A 232 23.04 -10.45 -21.88
CA GLY A 232 23.14 -9.20 -21.11
C GLY A 232 21.81 -8.52 -20.74
N SER A 233 20.68 -8.98 -21.27
CA SER A 233 19.36 -8.44 -20.91
C SER A 233 18.86 -9.06 -19.61
N LYS A 234 19.04 -8.36 -18.48
CA LYS A 234 18.38 -8.71 -17.21
C LYS A 234 17.13 -7.84 -17.03
N VAL A 235 15.99 -8.48 -16.81
CA VAL A 235 14.73 -7.81 -16.48
C VAL A 235 14.90 -7.04 -15.18
N ASN A 236 14.44 -5.79 -15.14
CA ASN A 236 14.44 -4.99 -13.93
C ASN A 236 13.31 -5.46 -12.99
N MET A 237 13.69 -6.03 -11.85
CA MET A 237 12.73 -6.58 -10.88
C MET A 237 11.85 -5.51 -10.22
N SER A 238 12.27 -4.24 -10.19
CA SER A 238 11.43 -3.14 -9.70
C SER A 238 10.23 -2.85 -10.60
N ASN A 239 10.35 -3.18 -11.90
CA ASN A 239 9.30 -3.01 -12.91
C ASN A 239 8.98 -4.35 -13.59
N PHE A 240 8.96 -5.44 -12.82
CA PHE A 240 8.85 -6.81 -13.34
C PHE A 240 7.77 -6.97 -14.41
N GLN A 241 6.54 -6.54 -14.13
CA GLN A 241 5.40 -6.71 -15.04
C GLN A 241 5.61 -5.95 -16.37
N GLU A 242 6.14 -4.73 -16.28
CA GLU A 242 6.41 -3.88 -17.44
C GLU A 242 7.51 -4.50 -18.31
N GLU A 243 8.58 -5.01 -17.71
CA GLU A 243 9.70 -5.61 -18.43
C GLU A 243 9.33 -6.97 -19.03
N VAL A 244 8.52 -7.78 -18.33
CA VAL A 244 7.98 -9.04 -18.87
C VAL A 244 7.05 -8.79 -20.05
N SER A 245 6.29 -7.68 -20.05
CA SER A 245 5.41 -7.32 -21.17
C SER A 245 6.18 -6.99 -22.46
N LYS A 246 7.48 -6.69 -22.36
CA LYS A 246 8.37 -6.41 -23.50
C LYS A 246 8.93 -7.68 -24.15
N LEU A 247 8.74 -8.86 -23.54
CA LEU A 247 9.22 -10.13 -24.08
C LEU A 247 8.38 -10.58 -25.28
N GLN A 248 9.04 -11.15 -26.29
CA GLN A 248 8.35 -11.56 -27.51
C GLN A 248 7.71 -12.95 -27.35
N PRO A 249 6.51 -13.17 -27.95
CA PRO A 249 5.94 -14.50 -28.09
C PRO A 249 6.91 -15.50 -28.72
N GLY A 250 6.95 -16.74 -28.21
CA GLY A 250 7.86 -17.79 -28.65
C GLY A 250 9.23 -17.81 -27.96
N MET A 251 9.54 -16.81 -27.13
CA MET A 251 10.81 -16.78 -26.41
C MET A 251 10.81 -17.72 -25.20
N THR A 252 11.93 -18.43 -25.00
CA THR A 252 12.21 -19.14 -23.75
C THR A 252 12.80 -18.18 -22.73
N VAL A 253 12.29 -18.23 -21.50
CA VAL A 253 12.73 -17.36 -20.42
C VAL A 253 13.21 -18.22 -19.26
N LYS A 254 14.42 -17.93 -18.77
CA LYS A 254 15.00 -18.57 -17.58
C LYS A 254 14.70 -17.72 -16.36
N LEU A 255 14.11 -18.35 -15.35
CA LEU A 255 13.75 -17.76 -14.07
C LEU A 255 14.66 -18.34 -12.99
N LEU A 256 15.37 -17.48 -12.28
CA LEU A 256 16.17 -17.87 -11.13
C LEU A 256 15.33 -17.79 -9.85
N LEU A 257 15.02 -18.95 -9.28
CA LEU A 257 14.27 -19.13 -8.05
C LEU A 257 15.24 -19.48 -6.92
N ASP A 258 15.07 -18.86 -5.76
CA ASP A 258 15.85 -19.08 -4.53
C ASP A 258 17.39 -18.91 -4.67
N LEU A 259 17.93 -17.87 -4.02
CA LEU A 259 19.38 -17.61 -3.99
C LEU A 259 20.19 -18.70 -3.26
N LYS A 260 19.57 -19.51 -2.40
CA LYS A 260 20.28 -20.54 -1.63
C LYS A 260 20.49 -21.83 -2.41
N THR A 261 19.46 -22.25 -3.15
CA THR A 261 19.48 -23.50 -3.91
C THR A 261 19.76 -23.30 -5.40
N ILE A 262 19.72 -22.05 -5.89
CA ILE A 262 19.96 -21.68 -7.30
C ILE A 262 19.09 -22.54 -8.22
N ARG A 263 17.79 -22.63 -7.91
CA ARG A 263 16.84 -23.39 -8.72
C ARG A 263 16.50 -22.56 -9.95
N GLU A 264 16.98 -22.99 -11.11
CA GLU A 264 16.63 -22.35 -12.38
C GLU A 264 15.48 -23.11 -13.05
N VAL A 265 14.42 -22.41 -13.42
CA VAL A 265 13.33 -22.97 -14.22
C VAL A 265 13.20 -22.23 -15.54
N SER A 266 12.68 -22.89 -16.56
CA SER A 266 12.46 -22.29 -17.88
C SER A 266 11.00 -22.41 -18.26
N CYS A 267 10.39 -21.33 -18.76
CA CYS A 267 9.09 -21.37 -19.41
C CYS A 267 9.18 -20.75 -20.82
N VAL A 268 8.35 -21.24 -21.74
CA VAL A 268 8.32 -20.81 -23.14
C VAL A 268 7.08 -19.96 -23.36
N ILE A 269 7.25 -18.70 -23.74
CA ILE A 269 6.13 -17.81 -24.04
C ILE A 269 5.41 -18.36 -25.30
N PRO A 270 4.08 -18.57 -25.27
CA PRO A 270 3.36 -19.14 -26.39
C PRO A 270 3.37 -18.16 -27.58
N THR A 271 3.59 -18.68 -28.78
CA THR A 271 3.62 -17.90 -30.04
C THR A 271 2.24 -17.39 -30.45
N LYS A 272 1.17 -18.02 -29.96
CA LYS A 272 -0.20 -17.55 -30.08
C LYS A 272 -0.73 -17.28 -28.68
N LEU A 273 -0.93 -16.00 -28.34
CA LEU A 273 -1.83 -15.62 -27.26
C LEU A 273 -3.23 -16.07 -27.69
N SER A 274 -3.61 -17.28 -27.30
CA SER A 274 -4.98 -17.75 -27.44
C SER A 274 -5.84 -16.85 -26.55
N HIS A 275 -6.36 -15.76 -27.12
CA HIS A 275 -7.50 -15.05 -26.59
C HIS A 275 -8.72 -15.95 -26.73
N THR A 276 -8.76 -17.02 -25.95
CA THR A 276 -10.04 -17.43 -25.40
C THR A 276 -10.34 -16.35 -24.38
N PRO A 277 -11.24 -15.38 -24.65
CA PRO A 277 -11.71 -14.52 -23.57
C PRO A 277 -12.22 -15.48 -22.52
N MET A 278 -11.51 -15.58 -21.39
CA MET A 278 -12.12 -16.08 -20.19
C MET A 278 -13.22 -15.06 -19.90
N SER A 279 -14.41 -15.36 -20.40
CA SER A 279 -15.63 -14.92 -19.77
C SER A 279 -15.41 -15.21 -18.29
N VAL A 280 -15.27 -14.16 -17.50
CA VAL A 280 -15.41 -14.23 -16.04
C VAL A 280 -16.90 -14.49 -15.82
N ALA A 281 -17.38 -15.63 -16.29
CA ALA A 281 -18.58 -16.24 -15.79
C ALA A 281 -18.24 -16.58 -14.36
N GLN A 282 -18.79 -15.78 -13.46
CA GLN A 282 -18.73 -15.90 -12.02
C GLN A 282 -19.39 -17.24 -11.62
N SER A 283 -18.66 -18.33 -11.83
CA SER A 283 -18.97 -19.67 -11.36
C SER A 283 -17.68 -20.28 -10.81
N ALA A 284 -17.01 -19.53 -9.94
CA ALA A 284 -16.10 -20.14 -8.99
C ALA A 284 -16.98 -20.81 -7.94
N LYS A 285 -17.06 -22.14 -7.99
CA LYS A 285 -17.54 -22.96 -6.88
C LYS A 285 -16.74 -22.51 -5.65
N ALA A 286 -17.39 -21.83 -4.70
CA ALA A 286 -16.70 -21.28 -3.55
C ALA A 286 -16.14 -22.44 -2.73
N ASP A 287 -14.82 -22.47 -2.55
CA ASP A 287 -14.19 -23.46 -1.69
C ASP A 287 -14.74 -23.28 -0.27
N THR A 288 -15.15 -24.41 0.32
CA THR A 288 -15.73 -24.45 1.66
C THR A 288 -14.72 -25.01 2.64
N PHE A 289 -14.47 -24.28 3.72
CA PHE A 289 -13.62 -24.71 4.83
C PHE A 289 -14.46 -25.01 6.06
N ILE A 290 -14.26 -26.16 6.69
CA ILE A 290 -14.96 -26.55 7.93
C ILE A 290 -13.92 -26.68 9.04
N GLY A 291 -14.20 -26.09 10.19
CA GLY A 291 -13.32 -26.21 11.35
C GLY A 291 -13.85 -25.51 12.60
N THR A 292 -13.05 -25.52 13.67
CA THR A 292 -13.37 -24.89 14.95
C THR A 292 -12.64 -23.56 15.09
N VAL A 293 -13.36 -22.51 15.50
CA VAL A 293 -12.74 -21.20 15.73
C VAL A 293 -11.87 -21.24 16.97
N THR A 294 -10.56 -21.16 16.80
CA THR A 294 -9.59 -21.16 17.91
C THR A 294 -9.19 -19.75 18.36
N GLY A 295 -9.45 -18.74 17.52
CA GLY A 295 -9.16 -17.35 17.84
C GLY A 295 -10.01 -16.39 17.01
N GLY A 296 -10.29 -15.21 17.57
CA GLY A 296 -11.02 -14.14 16.92
C GLY A 296 -10.54 -12.80 17.46
N ASN A 297 -9.96 -11.96 16.61
CA ASN A 297 -9.47 -10.64 16.99
C ASN A 297 -9.97 -9.60 16.00
N PHE A 298 -10.21 -8.39 16.50
CA PHE A 298 -10.41 -7.24 15.63
C PHE A 298 -9.09 -6.92 14.92
N ALA A 299 -9.08 -7.09 13.60
CA ALA A 299 -8.04 -6.58 12.74
C ALA A 299 -8.39 -5.12 12.44
N LYS A 300 -7.64 -4.18 13.05
CA LYS A 300 -7.74 -2.79 12.66
C LYS A 300 -7.11 -2.61 11.29
N GLY A 301 -7.93 -2.34 10.28
CA GLY A 301 -7.46 -1.71 9.05
C GLY A 301 -6.86 -0.34 9.37
N PHE A 302 -5.80 0.05 8.67
CA PHE A 302 -5.29 1.41 8.74
C PHE A 302 -6.32 2.33 8.06
N GLY A 303 -7.04 3.13 8.85
CA GLY A 303 -8.17 3.96 8.40
C GLY A 303 -9.46 3.56 9.13
N PHE A 304 -9.97 4.46 9.98
CA PHE A 304 -10.96 4.22 11.04
C PHE A 304 -12.39 3.84 10.62
N SER A 305 -12.61 3.33 9.40
CA SER A 305 -13.98 3.18 8.88
C SER A 305 -14.50 1.74 8.84
N ASN A 306 -13.66 0.71 8.89
CA ASN A 306 -14.14 -0.68 8.85
C ASN A 306 -13.31 -1.59 9.75
N ILE A 307 -13.94 -2.09 10.80
CA ILE A 307 -13.37 -3.10 11.69
C ILE A 307 -13.54 -4.45 11.00
N ASN A 308 -12.45 -5.11 10.64
CA ASN A 308 -12.47 -6.49 10.15
C ASN A 308 -12.23 -7.46 11.31
N ILE A 309 -12.72 -8.68 11.18
CA ILE A 309 -12.48 -9.74 12.17
C ILE A 309 -11.55 -10.77 11.57
N LYS A 310 -10.37 -10.88 12.16
CA LYS A 310 -9.44 -11.96 11.88
C LYS A 310 -9.85 -13.18 12.69
N LEU A 311 -10.34 -14.21 11.99
CA LEU A 311 -10.66 -15.52 12.55
C LEU A 311 -9.53 -16.50 12.33
N GLU A 312 -9.15 -17.22 13.37
CA GLU A 312 -8.27 -18.37 13.32
C GLU A 312 -9.13 -19.62 13.46
N VAL A 313 -9.12 -20.49 12.45
CA VAL A 313 -9.95 -21.68 12.38
C VAL A 313 -9.06 -22.89 12.20
N THR A 314 -9.24 -23.90 13.06
CA THR A 314 -8.49 -25.15 13.04
C THR A 314 -9.37 -26.25 12.48
N ASP A 315 -8.92 -26.96 11.45
CA ASP A 315 -9.66 -28.11 10.92
C ASP A 315 -9.54 -29.36 11.82
N ASP A 316 -10.23 -30.43 11.44
CA ASP A 316 -10.24 -31.69 12.19
C ASP A 316 -8.85 -32.39 12.22
N ASN A 317 -7.93 -32.00 11.34
CA ASN A 317 -6.55 -32.49 11.31
C ASN A 317 -5.58 -31.61 12.13
N GLY A 318 -6.07 -30.53 12.74
CA GLY A 318 -5.26 -29.59 13.52
C GLY A 318 -4.59 -28.49 12.69
N PHE A 319 -4.87 -28.37 11.39
CA PHE A 319 -4.31 -27.31 10.54
C PHE A 319 -5.03 -25.99 10.79
N LYS A 320 -4.26 -24.97 11.12
CA LYS A 320 -4.75 -23.61 11.35
C LYS A 320 -4.79 -22.80 10.06
N ASN A 321 -5.93 -22.19 9.81
CA ASN A 321 -6.15 -21.24 8.72
C ASN A 321 -6.63 -19.89 9.28
N ILE A 322 -6.30 -18.82 8.57
CA ILE A 322 -6.72 -17.46 8.92
C ILE A 322 -7.73 -16.99 7.89
N PHE A 323 -8.86 -16.47 8.36
CA PHE A 323 -9.91 -15.88 7.53
C PHE A 323 -10.23 -14.47 8.01
N PHE A 324 -10.54 -13.59 7.06
CA PHE A 324 -10.98 -12.23 7.34
C PHE A 324 -12.49 -12.11 7.08
N VAL A 325 -13.25 -11.80 8.12
CA VAL A 325 -14.69 -11.50 8.04
C VAL A 325 -14.86 -9.99 7.97
N ARG A 326 -15.60 -9.55 6.95
CA ARG A 326 -15.78 -8.16 6.53
C ARG A 326 -17.24 -7.75 6.65
N SER A 327 -17.50 -6.45 6.46
CA SER A 327 -18.86 -5.90 6.47
C SER A 327 -19.77 -6.44 5.37
N ASP A 328 -19.22 -6.96 4.28
CA ASP A 328 -19.95 -7.63 3.19
C ASP A 328 -20.05 -9.15 3.36
N SER A 329 -19.45 -9.74 4.40
CA SER A 329 -19.58 -11.16 4.72
C SER A 329 -20.98 -11.46 5.26
N LYS A 330 -21.59 -12.55 4.77
CA LYS A 330 -22.85 -13.06 5.32
C LYS A 330 -22.56 -14.05 6.44
N VAL A 331 -22.92 -13.70 7.67
CA VAL A 331 -22.72 -14.54 8.85
C VAL A 331 -24.07 -15.11 9.28
N PHE A 332 -24.16 -16.42 9.47
CA PHE A 332 -25.37 -17.13 9.88
C PHE A 332 -25.13 -17.89 11.19
N ASP A 333 -26.09 -17.82 12.12
CA ASP A 333 -26.10 -18.67 13.31
C ASP A 333 -26.45 -20.14 12.97
N ALA A 334 -26.44 -21.02 13.98
CA ALA A 334 -26.77 -22.44 13.80
C ALA A 334 -28.25 -22.67 13.44
N GLY A 335 -29.13 -21.70 13.70
CA GLY A 335 -30.53 -21.72 13.27
C GLY A 335 -30.74 -21.20 11.83
N GLY A 336 -29.67 -20.77 11.16
CA GLY A 336 -29.73 -20.19 9.82
C GLY A 336 -30.15 -18.72 9.79
N ASN A 337 -30.27 -18.04 10.94
CA ASN A 337 -30.57 -16.61 10.98
C ASN A 337 -29.30 -15.81 10.68
N GLN A 338 -29.44 -14.77 9.86
CA GLN A 338 -28.33 -13.87 9.58
C GLN A 338 -27.99 -13.02 10.81
N MET A 339 -26.71 -13.00 11.17
CA MET A 339 -26.14 -12.18 12.24
C MET A 339 -25.33 -11.02 11.66
N GLU A 340 -25.14 -9.99 12.47
CA GLU A 340 -24.19 -8.93 12.18
C GLU A 340 -22.77 -9.51 12.12
N TYR A 341 -22.01 -9.16 11.08
CA TYR A 341 -20.67 -9.72 10.85
C TYR A 341 -19.74 -9.48 12.05
N THR A 342 -19.92 -8.37 12.76
CA THR A 342 -19.14 -8.03 13.95
C THR A 342 -19.28 -9.08 15.04
N LYS A 343 -20.37 -9.85 15.11
CA LYS A 343 -20.54 -10.93 16.11
C LYS A 343 -19.58 -12.11 15.90
N ALA A 344 -18.93 -12.21 14.74
CA ALA A 344 -18.00 -13.29 14.46
C ALA A 344 -16.79 -13.33 15.42
N HIS A 345 -16.40 -12.22 16.06
CA HIS A 345 -15.29 -12.24 17.02
C HIS A 345 -15.61 -13.07 18.29
N GLY A 346 -16.89 -13.22 18.62
CA GLY A 346 -17.36 -13.90 19.83
C GLY A 346 -17.57 -15.41 19.69
N ILE A 347 -17.34 -16.00 18.51
CA ILE A 347 -17.70 -17.41 18.22
C ILE A 347 -16.56 -18.41 18.55
N LYS A 348 -15.61 -18.03 19.40
CA LYS A 348 -14.49 -18.90 19.79
C LYS A 348 -15.02 -20.22 20.36
N GLY A 349 -14.47 -21.34 19.89
CA GLY A 349 -14.86 -22.70 20.26
C GLY A 349 -16.02 -23.26 19.45
N ARG A 350 -16.64 -22.50 18.56
CA ARG A 350 -17.75 -22.98 17.72
C ARG A 350 -17.23 -23.62 16.44
N LYS A 351 -17.92 -24.68 15.98
CA LYS A 351 -17.68 -25.29 14.67
C LYS A 351 -18.39 -24.47 13.59
N ILE A 352 -17.68 -24.16 12.51
CA ILE A 352 -18.17 -23.30 11.44
C ILE A 352 -17.85 -23.88 10.06
N SER A 353 -18.63 -23.44 9.07
CA SER A 353 -18.39 -23.62 7.64
C SER A 353 -18.18 -22.25 7.00
N ILE A 354 -17.07 -22.06 6.30
CA ILE A 354 -16.73 -20.81 5.60
C ILE A 354 -16.63 -21.07 4.11
N GLU A 355 -17.50 -20.44 3.32
CA GLU A 355 -17.27 -20.23 1.90
C GLU A 355 -16.30 -19.05 1.75
N TYR A 356 -15.08 -19.29 1.24
CA TYR A 356 -14.04 -18.27 1.20
C TYR A 356 -13.60 -17.93 -0.23
N PHE A 357 -12.87 -16.83 -0.35
CA PHE A 357 -12.21 -16.39 -1.57
C PHE A 357 -10.84 -15.80 -1.23
N THR A 358 -9.93 -15.77 -2.20
CA THR A 358 -8.67 -15.02 -2.05
C THR A 358 -8.95 -13.54 -2.29
N ILE A 359 -8.56 -12.69 -1.35
CA ILE A 359 -8.70 -11.24 -1.49
C ILE A 359 -7.68 -10.78 -2.54
N THR A 360 -8.14 -10.44 -3.73
CA THR A 360 -7.27 -10.04 -4.85
C THR A 360 -7.13 -8.53 -5.01
N ASP A 361 -7.98 -7.76 -4.33
CA ASP A 361 -8.12 -6.33 -4.52
C ASP A 361 -8.16 -5.60 -3.17
N ALA A 362 -7.34 -4.54 -3.05
CA ALA A 362 -7.27 -3.63 -1.91
C ALA A 362 -8.56 -2.83 -1.70
N THR A 363 -9.45 -2.85 -2.70
CA THR A 363 -10.66 -2.04 -2.71
C THR A 363 -11.92 -2.84 -2.36
N GLY A 364 -11.82 -4.18 -2.35
CA GLY A 364 -12.97 -5.05 -2.10
C GLY A 364 -14.10 -4.87 -3.12
N GLY A 365 -13.77 -4.42 -4.33
CA GLY A 365 -14.73 -4.10 -5.40
C GLY A 365 -15.20 -2.64 -5.44
N ASP A 366 -14.80 -1.79 -4.48
CA ASP A 366 -15.09 -0.35 -4.49
C ASP A 366 -13.79 0.46 -4.67
N PRO A 367 -13.49 0.95 -5.89
CA PRO A 367 -12.20 1.56 -6.23
C PRO A 367 -11.85 2.83 -5.45
N SER A 368 -12.77 3.38 -4.65
CA SER A 368 -12.50 4.49 -3.74
C SER A 368 -11.81 4.08 -2.43
N ARG A 369 -11.66 2.77 -2.20
CA ARG A 369 -11.16 2.21 -0.94
C ARG A 369 -9.76 1.63 -1.08
N SER A 370 -8.93 1.84 -0.06
CA SER A 370 -7.57 1.28 0.03
C SER A 370 -7.29 0.55 1.36
N ASP A 371 -8.32 0.38 2.18
CA ASP A 371 -8.22 -0.13 3.55
C ASP A 371 -7.89 -1.63 3.61
N PHE A 372 -7.97 -2.36 2.49
CA PHE A 372 -7.68 -3.80 2.43
C PHE A 372 -6.30 -4.15 1.86
N THR A 373 -5.41 -3.18 1.69
CA THR A 373 -4.09 -3.42 1.08
C THR A 373 -3.28 -4.51 1.79
N PHE A 374 -3.42 -4.61 3.12
CA PHE A 374 -2.74 -5.63 3.94
C PHE A 374 -3.40 -7.01 3.91
N GLU A 375 -4.62 -7.10 3.39
CA GLU A 375 -5.40 -8.33 3.29
C GLU A 375 -5.29 -8.96 1.90
N ILE A 376 -4.67 -8.28 0.92
CA ILE A 376 -4.44 -8.87 -0.41
C ILE A 376 -3.62 -10.17 -0.27
N GLY A 377 -4.12 -11.23 -0.88
CA GLY A 377 -3.58 -12.58 -0.84
C GLY A 377 -4.08 -13.42 0.34
N GLN A 378 -4.81 -12.82 1.29
CA GLN A 378 -5.41 -13.55 2.42
C GLN A 378 -6.78 -14.14 2.03
N LYS A 379 -7.29 -15.07 2.86
CA LYS A 379 -8.62 -15.67 2.68
C LYS A 379 -9.70 -14.76 3.28
N GLY A 380 -10.60 -14.24 2.44
CA GLY A 380 -11.81 -13.53 2.86
C GLY A 380 -12.99 -14.48 3.00
N ALA A 381 -13.81 -14.29 4.04
CA ALA A 381 -15.05 -15.05 4.22
C ALA A 381 -16.19 -14.41 3.42
N ARG A 382 -16.80 -15.15 2.50
CA ARG A 382 -18.01 -14.73 1.78
C ARG A 382 -19.26 -15.09 2.56
N VAL A 383 -19.35 -16.35 2.97
CA VAL A 383 -20.43 -16.87 3.82
C VAL A 383 -19.81 -17.63 4.98
N LEU A 384 -20.23 -17.32 6.20
CA LEU A 384 -19.84 -18.03 7.41
C LEU A 384 -21.11 -18.57 8.06
N ARG A 385 -21.15 -19.88 8.34
CA ARG A 385 -22.27 -20.55 9.00
C ARG A 385 -21.78 -21.23 10.27
N LEU A 386 -22.43 -20.99 11.41
CA LEU A 386 -22.24 -21.80 12.60
C LEU A 386 -22.94 -23.14 12.38
N LEU A 387 -22.26 -24.24 12.72
CA LEU A 387 -22.80 -25.59 12.55
C LEU A 387 -23.44 -26.11 13.85
N GLU A 388 -22.99 -25.60 14.99
CA GLU A 388 -23.42 -26.00 16.34
C GLU A 388 -23.52 -24.78 17.24
#